data_AF-A0A2S6QLV7-F1
#
_entry.id   AF-A0A2S6QLV7-F1
#
_cell.length_a   1.000
_cell.length_b   1.000
_cell.length_c   1.000
_cell.angle_alpha   90.00
_cell.angle_beta   90.00
_cell.angle_gamma   90.00
#
_symmetry.space_group_name_H-M   'P 1'
#
loop_
_entity.id
_entity.type
_entity.pdbx_description
1 polymer ?
#
loop_
_entity_poly.entity_id
_entity_poly.type
_entity_poly.pdbx_seq_one_letter_code
_entity_poly.pdbx_strand_id
1 'polypeptide(L)' 'MSEIKKVAVIGAGVMGAGIAAQVANAETEVLLLDIVP' A
#
# COMPACT_ATOMS: atom_id res chain seq x y z
N MET A 1 6.82 -20.43 -4.62
CA MET A 1 6.79 -19.13 -3.94
C MET A 1 5.34 -18.74 -3.79
N SER A 2 4.86 -18.39 -2.60
CA SER A 2 3.48 -17.88 -2.45
C SER A 2 3.42 -16.46 -3.01
N GLU A 3 2.50 -16.22 -3.93
CA GLU A 3 2.31 -14.91 -4.56
C GLU A 3 1.61 -13.94 -3.59
N ILE A 4 2.13 -12.72 -3.48
CA ILE A 4 1.48 -11.65 -2.71
C ILE A 4 0.42 -11.01 -3.61
N LYS A 5 -0.84 -11.27 -3.30
CA LYS A 5 -1.98 -10.75 -4.07
C LYS A 5 -2.46 -9.38 -3.61
N LYS A 6 -2.18 -9.04 -2.35
CA LYS A 6 -2.69 -7.83 -1.69
C LYS A 6 -1.76 -7.36 -0.58
N VAL A 7 -1.58 -6.06 -0.47
CA VAL A 7 -0.75 -5.40 0.55
C VAL A 7 -1.59 -4.37 1.30
N ALA A 8 -1.41 -4.30 2.62
CA ALA A 8 -1.96 -3.22 3.44
C ALA A 8 -0.83 -2.32 3.92
N VAL A 9 -0.97 -1.01 3.73
CA VAL A 9 -0.07 0.02 4.24
C VAL A 9 -0.82 0.81 5.31
N ILE A 10 -0.27 0.88 6.52
CA ILE A 10 -0.87 1.58 7.65
C ILE A 10 -0.16 2.94 7.83
N GLY A 11 -0.93 4.02 7.69
CA GLY A 11 -0.48 5.41 7.67
C GLY A 11 -0.35 5.96 6.25
N ALA A 12 -1.01 7.09 5.98
CA ALA A 12 -1.03 7.81 4.70
C ALA A 12 -0.10 9.04 4.67
N GLY A 13 0.82 9.14 5.64
CA GLY A 13 1.91 10.12 5.59
C GLY A 13 2.83 9.92 4.37
N VAL A 14 3.79 10.84 4.16
CA VAL A 14 4.64 10.90 2.95
C VAL A 14 5.26 9.54 2.58
N MET A 15 5.84 8.84 3.56
CA MET A 15 6.43 7.52 3.31
C MET A 15 5.37 6.45 2.99
N GLY A 16 4.26 6.42 3.73
CA GLY A 16 3.20 5.43 3.55
C GLY A 16 2.54 5.54 2.18
N ALA A 17 2.22 6.76 1.75
CA ALA A 17 1.73 7.03 0.40
C ALA A 17 2.74 6.61 -0.68
N GLY A 18 4.04 6.87 -0.48
CA GLY A 18 5.10 6.46 -1.41
C GLY A 18 5.23 4.94 -1.53
N ILE A 19 5.15 4.21 -0.41
CA ILE A 19 5.17 2.74 -0.38
C ILE A 19 3.93 2.19 -1.09
N ALA A 20 2.74 2.70 -0.74
CA ALA A 20 1.48 2.30 -1.37
C ALA A 20 1.50 2.52 -2.90
N ALA A 21 2.00 3.68 -3.34
CA ALA A 21 2.13 3.99 -4.76
C ALA A 21 3.10 3.04 -5.48
N GLN A 22 4.23 2.72 -4.86
CA GLN A 22 5.21 1.80 -5.46
C GLN A 22 4.65 0.38 -5.59
N VAL A 23 3.92 -0.10 -4.59
CA VAL A 23 3.28 -1.43 -4.65
C VAL A 23 2.14 -1.45 -5.67
N ALA A 24 1.33 -0.39 -5.75
CA ALA A 24 0.29 -0.26 -6.77
C ALA A 24 0.88 -0.21 -8.19
N ASN A 25 2.04 0.43 -8.37
CA ASN A 25 2.78 0.46 -9.63
C ASN A 25 3.33 -0.92 -10.05
N ALA A 26 3.47 -1.85 -9.11
CA ALA A 26 3.80 -3.25 -9.37
C ALA A 26 2.54 -4.12 -9.61
N GLU A 27 1.42 -3.50 -9.98
CA GLU A 27 0.14 -4.15 -10.27
C GLU A 27 -0.43 -4.99 -9.11
N THR A 28 0.02 -4.73 -7.88
CA THR A 28 -0.46 -5.42 -6.67
C THR A 28 -1.52 -4.59 -5.97
N GLU A 29 -2.63 -5.23 -5.57
CA GLU A 29 -3.72 -4.55 -4.87
C GLU A 29 -3.23 -3.97 -3.53
N VAL A 30 -3.51 -2.69 -3.28
CA VAL A 30 -3.09 -1.98 -2.06
C VAL A 30 -4.29 -1.42 -1.32
N LEU A 31 -4.34 -1.69 -0.02
CA LEU A 31 -5.16 -0.95 0.94
C LEU A 31 -4.26 0.05 1.68
N LEU A 32 -4.48 1.34 1.47
CA LEU A 32 -3.89 2.40 2.28
C LEU A 32 -4.87 2.77 3.38
N LEU A 33 -4.50 2.51 4.64
CA LEU A 33 -5.35 2.73 5.80
C LEU A 33 -4.76 3.82 6.68
N ASP A 34 -5.55 4.84 7.00
CA ASP A 34 -5.23 5.85 8.01
C ASP A 34 -6.46 6.10 8.89
N ILE A 35 -6.24 6.66 10.08
CA ILE A 35 -7.32 6.97 11.03
C ILE A 35 -8.11 8.23 10.64
N VAL A 36 -7.48 9.09 9.84
CA VAL A 36 -8.07 10.32 9.30
C VAL A 36 -8.18 10.19 7.77
N PRO A 37 -9.12 10.91 7.14
CA PRO A 37 -9.22 10.94 5.68
C PRO A 37 -7.94 11.40 4.98
#